data_AF-A0A6P8SAQ3-F1
#
_entry.id   AF-A0A6P8SAQ3-F1
#
_cell.length_a   1.000
_cell.length_b   1.000
_cell.length_c   1.000
_cell.angle_alpha   90.00
_cell.angle_beta   90.00
_cell.angle_gamma   90.00
#
_symmetry.space_group_name_H-M   'P 1'
#
loop_
_entity.id
_entity.type
_entity.pdbx_description
1 polymer ?
#
loop_
_entity_poly.entity_id
_entity_poly.type
_entity_poly.pdbx_seq_one_letter_code
_entity_poly.pdbx_strand_id
1 'polypeptide(L)'
;MRLGAAGRLCVSQRLLRVSALTEHHLGAVEAYGARCRFQVRAGSGMRSYDQLCRAVAEGVNAVVVSIEYRLLPDAHFPEQFNDALHVTKYFLQPHVLAELSIDSSRVAISGDSAGGNLATAVCQQLIRDGNAINKIKLQALIYPVLQVLDFNTPSYQQNMDMPILPRFVMAKYWLHYLNGSYKYVDTVLANNHTSFDISQAVALRERLNWSSLLPSGIQKHYKPVVQPMGTPEVIQEIPAIFDVRASPLIAEKESLKLMPKTYILTCEFDVLRDDGLMYAKRLEDAGVEVTRDHFEDGFHGCMIFATWPLYFSVGARTRDNYIKWLDENL
;
A
#
# COMPACT_ATOMS: atom_id res chain seq x y z
N MET A 1 27.05 -19.68 -24.57
CA MET A 1 27.10 -20.88 -25.44
C MET A 1 25.80 -20.91 -26.25
N ARG A 2 25.83 -21.27 -27.54
CA ARG A 2 24.74 -21.08 -28.52
C ARG A 2 23.41 -21.75 -28.13
N LEU A 3 22.31 -21.04 -28.39
CA LEU A 3 20.91 -21.44 -28.23
C LEU A 3 20.46 -22.45 -29.31
N GLY A 4 19.71 -23.46 -28.89
CA GLY A 4 18.89 -24.34 -29.73
C GLY A 4 17.40 -24.08 -29.44
N ALA A 5 16.60 -24.09 -30.50
CA ALA A 5 15.21 -23.65 -30.55
C ALA A 5 14.21 -24.52 -29.75
N ALA A 6 13.06 -23.89 -29.48
CA ALA A 6 11.76 -24.49 -29.14
C ALA A 6 11.63 -25.12 -27.74
N GLY A 7 11.40 -24.26 -26.73
CA GLY A 7 10.74 -24.64 -25.50
C GLY A 7 9.76 -23.53 -25.10
N ARG A 8 8.47 -23.84 -24.97
CA ARG A 8 7.53 -22.93 -24.29
C ARG A 8 8.03 -22.77 -22.85
N LEU A 9 8.52 -21.59 -22.50
CA LEU A 9 8.94 -21.26 -21.15
C LEU A 9 7.75 -21.42 -20.19
N CYS A 10 7.92 -22.28 -19.20
CA CYS A 10 6.96 -22.54 -18.13
C CYS A 10 6.76 -21.27 -17.28
N VAL A 11 5.52 -21.05 -16.83
CA VAL A 11 5.01 -19.95 -15.98
C VAL A 11 5.90 -19.63 -14.75
N SER A 12 6.74 -20.58 -14.33
CA SER A 12 7.74 -20.41 -13.27
C SER A 12 8.77 -19.29 -13.48
N GLN A 13 8.92 -18.72 -14.68
CA GLN A 13 10.01 -17.78 -14.97
C GLN A 13 9.64 -16.29 -14.91
N ARG A 14 8.39 -15.89 -14.62
CA ARG A 14 7.96 -14.47 -14.64
C ARG A 14 7.68 -13.84 -13.27
N LEU A 15 7.83 -14.60 -12.20
CA LEU A 15 7.84 -14.07 -10.83
C LEU A 15 9.28 -13.91 -10.38
N LEU A 16 9.71 -12.68 -10.22
CA LEU A 16 11.01 -12.33 -9.66
C LEU A 16 10.82 -12.03 -8.17
N ARG A 17 11.49 -12.79 -7.32
CA ARG A 17 11.62 -12.49 -5.89
C ARG A 17 12.93 -11.77 -5.67
N VAL A 18 12.86 -10.59 -5.06
CA VAL A 18 14.04 -9.74 -4.89
C VAL A 18 14.14 -9.36 -3.43
N SER A 19 15.22 -9.83 -2.80
CA SER A 19 15.65 -9.34 -1.49
C SER A 19 16.34 -8.00 -1.68
N ALA A 20 16.00 -7.02 -0.84
CA ALA A 20 16.63 -5.70 -0.87
C ALA A 20 18.14 -5.74 -0.48
N LEU A 21 18.63 -6.86 0.05
CA LEU A 21 20.01 -7.02 0.53
C LEU A 21 20.97 -7.69 -0.46
N THR A 22 20.51 -8.19 -1.61
CA THR A 22 21.35 -8.94 -2.55
C THR A 22 21.28 -8.37 -3.97
N GLU A 23 22.38 -7.78 -4.45
CA GLU A 23 22.48 -7.15 -5.78
C GLU A 23 22.68 -8.14 -6.96
N HIS A 24 22.76 -9.45 -6.75
CA HIS A 24 23.24 -10.33 -7.81
C HIS A 24 22.41 -11.60 -8.00
N HIS A 25 22.07 -11.83 -9.29
CA HIS A 25 21.49 -13.03 -9.93
C HIS A 25 19.97 -13.02 -10.14
N LEU A 26 19.53 -12.23 -11.12
CA LEU A 26 18.30 -12.55 -11.85
C LEU A 26 18.66 -13.58 -12.94
N GLY A 27 18.00 -14.74 -12.92
CA GLY A 27 18.06 -15.66 -14.05
C GLY A 27 17.41 -15.03 -15.28
N ALA A 28 17.87 -15.37 -16.48
CA ALA A 28 17.32 -14.82 -17.72
C ALA A 28 15.81 -15.09 -17.82
N VAL A 29 15.00 -14.02 -17.87
CA VAL A 29 13.56 -14.08 -18.12
C VAL A 29 13.31 -13.55 -19.52
N GLU A 30 12.97 -14.42 -20.45
CA GLU A 30 12.56 -14.01 -21.80
C GLU A 30 11.07 -13.66 -21.80
N ALA A 31 10.77 -12.36 -21.84
CA ALA A 31 9.40 -11.85 -21.83
C ALA A 31 9.24 -10.68 -22.82
N TYR A 32 9.41 -10.94 -24.11
CA TYR A 32 9.32 -9.94 -25.18
C TYR A 32 8.04 -9.08 -25.09
N GLY A 33 8.21 -7.78 -24.82
CA GLY A 33 7.11 -6.83 -24.73
C GLY A 33 6.16 -7.13 -23.57
N ALA A 34 6.68 -7.46 -22.39
CA ALA A 34 5.87 -7.78 -21.22
C ALA A 34 5.48 -6.53 -20.41
N ARG A 35 4.34 -6.62 -19.73
CA ARG A 35 3.94 -5.71 -18.66
C ARG A 35 4.83 -5.95 -17.44
N CYS A 36 5.04 -4.94 -16.59
CA CYS A 36 5.71 -5.12 -15.31
C CYS A 36 4.85 -4.66 -14.15
N ARG A 37 4.94 -5.40 -13.04
CA ARG A 37 4.29 -5.06 -11.79
C ARG A 37 5.23 -5.22 -10.62
N PHE A 38 5.39 -4.15 -9.86
CA PHE A 38 5.95 -4.22 -8.51
C PHE A 38 4.85 -4.58 -7.52
N GLN A 39 5.03 -5.69 -6.83
CA GLN A 39 4.24 -6.07 -5.66
C GLN A 39 5.09 -5.78 -4.41
N VAL A 40 4.65 -4.81 -3.62
CA VAL A 40 5.06 -4.68 -2.24
C VAL A 40 4.06 -5.47 -1.39
N ARG A 41 4.55 -6.45 -0.64
CA ARG A 41 3.70 -7.33 0.20
C ARG A 41 3.50 -6.68 1.57
N ALA A 42 2.63 -7.21 2.43
CA ALA A 42 2.62 -6.86 3.85
C ALA A 42 3.50 -7.80 4.71
N GLY A 43 3.95 -8.94 4.16
CA GLY A 43 4.78 -9.94 4.86
C GLY A 43 5.68 -10.74 3.91
N SER A 44 6.77 -11.31 4.45
CA SER A 44 7.76 -12.09 3.71
C SER A 44 7.40 -13.58 3.65
N GLY A 45 7.82 -14.26 2.57
CA GLY A 45 7.84 -15.72 2.50
C GLY A 45 6.49 -16.47 2.53
N MET A 46 5.35 -15.78 2.63
CA MET A 46 4.04 -16.44 2.70
C MET A 46 3.67 -17.13 1.38
N ARG A 47 3.29 -18.42 1.46
CA ARG A 47 2.83 -19.22 0.32
C ARG A 47 1.64 -18.59 -0.42
N SER A 48 0.73 -17.96 0.31
CA SER A 48 -0.44 -17.28 -0.24
C SER A 48 -0.06 -16.09 -1.13
N TYR A 49 0.98 -15.34 -0.76
CA TYR A 49 1.49 -14.24 -1.58
C TYR A 49 2.22 -14.72 -2.84
N ASP A 50 2.89 -15.88 -2.79
CA ASP A 50 3.43 -16.52 -3.99
C ASP A 50 2.32 -16.90 -4.96
N GLN A 51 1.25 -17.52 -4.46
CA GLN A 51 0.08 -17.89 -5.25
C GLN A 51 -0.60 -16.65 -5.86
N LEU A 52 -0.78 -15.58 -5.07
CA LEU A 52 -1.32 -14.31 -5.59
C LEU A 52 -0.42 -13.73 -6.68
N CYS A 53 0.90 -13.67 -6.47
CA CYS A 53 1.82 -13.11 -7.46
C CYS A 53 1.85 -13.92 -8.75
N ARG A 54 1.77 -15.25 -8.67
CA ARG A 54 1.64 -16.13 -9.84
C ARG A 54 0.33 -15.90 -10.57
N ALA A 55 -0.79 -15.88 -9.85
CA ALA A 55 -2.11 -15.61 -10.43
C ALA A 55 -2.14 -14.26 -11.16
N VAL A 56 -1.50 -13.23 -10.59
CA VAL A 56 -1.37 -11.92 -11.26
C VAL A 56 -0.46 -12.03 -12.48
N ALA A 57 0.74 -12.62 -12.37
CA ALA A 57 1.67 -12.76 -13.49
C ALA A 57 1.03 -13.48 -14.69
N GLU A 58 0.26 -14.54 -14.41
CA GLU A 58 -0.52 -15.30 -15.39
C GLU A 58 -1.69 -14.48 -15.94
N GLY A 59 -2.52 -13.93 -15.07
CA GLY A 59 -3.77 -13.25 -15.43
C GLY A 59 -3.58 -11.96 -16.21
N VAL A 60 -2.45 -11.25 -16.01
CA VAL A 60 -2.16 -10.00 -16.72
C VAL A 60 -1.00 -10.12 -17.70
N ASN A 61 -0.41 -11.31 -17.89
CA ASN A 61 0.77 -11.54 -18.74
C ASN A 61 1.92 -10.56 -18.42
N ALA A 62 2.27 -10.45 -17.13
CA ALA A 62 3.28 -9.50 -16.62
C ALA A 62 4.46 -10.19 -15.94
N VAL A 63 5.61 -9.54 -15.96
CA VAL A 63 6.70 -9.79 -15.02
C VAL A 63 6.29 -9.20 -13.68
N VAL A 64 6.23 -10.02 -12.63
CA VAL A 64 5.91 -9.57 -11.27
C VAL A 64 7.19 -9.55 -10.45
N VAL A 65 7.60 -8.37 -10.02
CA VAL A 65 8.69 -8.16 -9.07
C VAL A 65 8.09 -8.08 -7.68
N SER A 66 8.26 -9.16 -6.90
CA SER A 66 7.89 -9.20 -5.50
C SER A 66 9.03 -8.74 -4.63
N ILE A 67 8.82 -7.65 -3.88
CA ILE A 67 9.84 -7.06 -3.02
C ILE A 67 9.79 -7.71 -1.63
N GLU A 68 10.88 -8.36 -1.24
CA GLU A 68 11.13 -8.84 0.12
C GLU A 68 11.93 -7.78 0.88
N TYR A 69 11.21 -6.80 1.44
CA TYR A 69 11.78 -5.76 2.29
C TYR A 69 11.99 -6.27 3.71
N ARG A 70 12.90 -5.63 4.47
CA ARG A 70 13.21 -6.02 5.85
C ARG A 70 11.99 -5.87 6.76
N LEU A 71 11.83 -6.76 7.74
CA LEU A 71 10.67 -6.77 8.63
C LEU A 71 11.04 -6.34 10.05
N LEU A 72 10.01 -6.00 10.82
CA LEU A 72 10.12 -5.85 12.27
C LEU A 72 10.41 -7.22 12.92
N PRO A 73 11.13 -7.26 14.05
CA PRO A 73 11.72 -6.13 14.77
C PRO A 73 13.10 -5.69 14.23
N ASP A 74 13.66 -6.40 13.24
CA ASP A 74 15.04 -6.19 12.79
C ASP A 74 15.25 -4.86 12.06
N ALA A 75 14.19 -4.33 11.44
CA ALA A 75 14.21 -3.04 10.76
C ALA A 75 12.95 -2.24 11.08
N HIS A 76 13.12 -0.95 11.35
CA HIS A 76 12.05 0.01 11.63
C HIS A 76 11.97 1.05 10.51
N PHE A 77 10.88 1.83 10.45
CA PHE A 77 10.77 2.95 9.52
C PHE A 77 12.01 3.87 9.65
N PRO A 78 12.63 4.31 8.52
CA PRO A 78 12.15 4.20 7.14
C PRO A 78 12.74 3.02 6.33
N GLU A 79 13.32 2.01 6.94
CA GLU A 79 14.09 0.99 6.22
C GLU A 79 13.26 0.17 5.23
N GLN A 80 12.02 -0.17 5.57
CA GLN A 80 11.10 -0.88 4.66
C GLN A 80 10.74 -0.04 3.43
N PHE A 81 10.54 1.26 3.65
CA PHE A 81 10.30 2.22 2.58
C PHE A 81 11.54 2.35 1.69
N ASN A 82 12.74 2.43 2.29
CA ASN A 82 14.00 2.52 1.57
C ASN A 82 14.22 1.28 0.69
N ASP A 83 13.93 0.08 1.21
CA ASP A 83 14.03 -1.19 0.47
C ASP A 83 13.09 -1.20 -0.75
N ALA A 84 11.81 -0.86 -0.54
CA ALA A 84 10.83 -0.80 -1.61
C ALA A 84 11.19 0.24 -2.68
N LEU A 85 11.66 1.42 -2.26
CA LEU A 85 12.10 2.48 -3.16
C LEU A 85 13.34 2.07 -3.96
N HIS A 86 14.33 1.46 -3.31
CA HIS A 86 15.58 1.04 -3.94
C HIS A 86 15.29 0.01 -5.04
N VAL A 87 14.55 -1.06 -4.71
CA VAL A 87 14.21 -2.11 -5.68
C VAL A 87 13.38 -1.54 -6.83
N THR A 88 12.39 -0.69 -6.53
CA THR A 88 11.59 -0.05 -7.59
C THR A 88 12.46 0.80 -8.52
N LYS A 89 13.36 1.62 -7.98
CA LYS A 89 14.28 2.45 -8.79
C LYS A 89 15.21 1.60 -9.65
N TYR A 90 15.76 0.51 -9.10
CA TYR A 90 16.64 -0.40 -9.83
C TYR A 90 15.95 -0.98 -11.07
N PHE A 91 14.77 -1.57 -10.91
CA PHE A 91 14.05 -2.18 -12.04
C PHE A 91 13.47 -1.17 -13.02
N LEU A 92 13.28 0.10 -12.63
CA LEU A 92 12.89 1.17 -13.54
C LEU A 92 14.06 1.71 -14.38
N GLN A 93 15.29 1.23 -14.18
CA GLN A 93 16.43 1.63 -15.01
C GLN A 93 16.28 1.08 -16.43
N PRO A 94 16.56 1.88 -17.49
CA PRO A 94 16.33 1.46 -18.87
C PRO A 94 16.99 0.15 -19.27
N HIS A 95 18.20 -0.13 -18.76
CA HIS A 95 18.92 -1.36 -19.09
C HIS A 95 18.27 -2.60 -18.44
N VAL A 96 17.78 -2.50 -17.20
CA VAL A 96 17.08 -3.60 -16.51
C VAL A 96 15.74 -3.89 -17.21
N LEU A 97 15.00 -2.85 -17.57
CA LEU A 97 13.76 -3.01 -18.36
C LEU A 97 14.03 -3.70 -19.70
N ALA A 98 15.09 -3.31 -20.40
CA ALA A 98 15.48 -3.92 -21.67
C ALA A 98 15.90 -5.39 -21.52
N GLU A 99 16.68 -5.72 -20.49
CA GLU A 99 17.11 -7.09 -20.19
C GLU A 99 15.92 -8.01 -19.92
N LEU A 100 14.93 -7.52 -19.18
CA LEU A 100 13.69 -8.25 -18.87
C LEU A 100 12.62 -8.12 -19.96
N SER A 101 12.93 -7.41 -21.05
CA SER A 101 12.01 -7.13 -22.15
C SER A 101 10.68 -6.48 -21.72
N ILE A 102 10.73 -5.67 -20.65
CA ILE A 102 9.59 -4.92 -20.12
C ILE A 102 9.37 -3.65 -20.93
N ASP A 103 8.11 -3.41 -21.29
CA ASP A 103 7.67 -2.13 -21.84
C ASP A 103 7.60 -1.07 -20.73
N SER A 104 8.44 -0.04 -20.86
CA SER A 104 8.56 1.05 -19.87
C SER A 104 7.30 1.91 -19.74
N SER A 105 6.37 1.83 -20.70
CA SER A 105 5.07 2.50 -20.63
C SER A 105 4.01 1.67 -19.89
N ARG A 106 4.28 0.40 -19.56
CA ARG A 106 3.32 -0.53 -18.96
C ARG A 106 3.84 -1.11 -17.65
N VAL A 107 4.16 -0.21 -16.72
CA VAL A 107 4.58 -0.57 -15.36
C VAL A 107 3.53 -0.17 -14.34
N ALA A 108 3.19 -1.10 -13.46
CA ALA A 108 2.33 -0.87 -12.31
C ALA A 108 3.09 -1.05 -11.00
N ILE A 109 2.67 -0.35 -9.95
CA ILE A 109 3.05 -0.64 -8.56
C ILE A 109 1.80 -0.93 -7.75
N SER A 110 1.94 -1.83 -6.78
CA SER A 110 0.81 -2.29 -6.01
C SER A 110 1.21 -2.89 -4.68
N GLY A 111 0.26 -2.87 -3.76
CA GLY A 111 0.44 -3.48 -2.47
C GLY A 111 -0.87 -3.55 -1.69
N ASP A 112 -0.91 -4.48 -0.76
CA ASP A 112 -2.06 -4.69 0.11
C ASP A 112 -1.71 -4.31 1.55
N SER A 113 -2.64 -3.73 2.30
CA SER A 113 -2.43 -3.31 3.69
C SER A 113 -1.17 -2.42 3.83
N ALA A 114 -0.19 -2.82 4.64
CA ALA A 114 1.12 -2.16 4.76
C ALA A 114 1.92 -2.11 3.44
N GLY A 115 1.76 -3.08 2.55
CA GLY A 115 2.32 -3.01 1.20
C GLY A 115 1.69 -1.88 0.37
N GLY A 116 0.40 -1.59 0.60
CA GLY A 116 -0.30 -0.47 -0.03
C GLY A 116 0.22 0.89 0.45
N ASN A 117 0.58 0.98 1.73
CA ASN A 117 1.30 2.13 2.28
C ASN A 117 2.61 2.38 1.53
N LEU A 118 3.47 1.36 1.46
CA LEU A 118 4.78 1.42 0.83
C LEU A 118 4.68 1.74 -0.67
N ALA A 119 3.75 1.09 -1.39
CA ALA A 119 3.50 1.36 -2.81
C ALA A 119 3.14 2.84 -3.06
N THR A 120 2.29 3.40 -2.19
CA THR A 120 1.87 4.81 -2.27
C THR A 120 3.03 5.75 -1.95
N ALA A 121 3.74 5.50 -0.86
CA ALA A 121 4.89 6.31 -0.45
C ALA A 121 6.01 6.29 -1.51
N VAL A 122 6.27 5.13 -2.13
CA VAL A 122 7.24 5.00 -3.23
C VAL A 122 6.82 5.85 -4.42
N CYS A 123 5.54 5.80 -4.86
CA CYS A 123 5.06 6.68 -5.94
C CYS A 123 5.32 8.16 -5.61
N GLN A 124 4.93 8.59 -4.42
CA GLN A 124 5.10 9.97 -3.99
C GLN A 124 6.58 10.39 -3.95
N GLN A 125 7.49 9.49 -3.53
CA GLN A 125 8.91 9.80 -3.57
C GLN A 125 9.47 9.87 -4.99
N LEU A 126 9.04 8.99 -5.89
CA LEU A 126 9.45 9.01 -7.30
C LEU A 126 8.98 10.29 -8.03
N ILE A 127 7.84 10.83 -7.62
CA ILE A 127 7.34 12.15 -8.06
C ILE A 127 8.29 13.25 -7.57
N ARG A 128 8.62 13.25 -6.27
CA ARG A 128 9.51 14.25 -5.65
C ARG A 128 10.92 14.25 -6.23
N ASP A 129 11.41 13.06 -6.62
CA ASP A 129 12.73 12.90 -7.24
C ASP A 129 12.77 13.39 -8.70
N GLY A 130 11.63 13.81 -9.27
CA GLY A 130 11.51 14.50 -10.56
C GLY A 130 11.72 13.64 -11.80
N ASN A 131 12.12 12.37 -11.67
CA ASN A 131 12.67 11.59 -12.80
C ASN A 131 12.07 10.19 -13.04
N ALA A 132 11.06 9.75 -12.27
CA ALA A 132 10.64 8.34 -12.35
C ALA A 132 9.13 8.05 -12.39
N ILE A 133 8.24 8.97 -11.97
CA ILE A 133 6.80 8.65 -11.96
C ILE A 133 6.21 8.46 -13.36
N ASN A 134 6.73 9.15 -14.38
CA ASN A 134 6.28 9.00 -15.77
C ASN A 134 6.44 7.56 -16.31
N LYS A 135 7.12 6.68 -15.57
CA LYS A 135 7.25 5.25 -15.89
C LYS A 135 6.21 4.38 -15.20
N ILE A 136 5.59 4.81 -14.09
CA ILE A 136 4.54 4.06 -13.40
C ILE A 136 3.20 4.51 -13.97
N LYS A 137 2.59 3.65 -14.78
CA LYS A 137 1.27 3.88 -15.40
C LYS A 137 0.13 3.72 -14.40
N LEU A 138 0.23 2.72 -13.52
CA LEU A 138 -0.83 2.35 -12.58
C LEU A 138 -0.33 2.21 -11.15
N GLN A 139 -1.18 2.60 -10.20
CA GLN A 139 -1.06 2.24 -8.79
C GLN A 139 -2.28 1.40 -8.38
N ALA A 140 -2.08 0.26 -7.74
CA ALA A 140 -3.20 -0.54 -7.22
C ALA A 140 -3.03 -0.84 -5.73
N LEU A 141 -3.97 -0.33 -4.94
CA LEU A 141 -3.95 -0.36 -3.49
C LEU A 141 -5.08 -1.23 -2.97
N ILE A 142 -4.73 -2.25 -2.18
CA ILE A 142 -5.70 -3.20 -1.66
C ILE A 142 -5.82 -3.01 -0.16
N TYR A 143 -6.99 -2.57 0.32
CA TYR A 143 -7.28 -2.21 1.73
C TYR A 143 -6.10 -1.50 2.43
N PRO A 144 -5.56 -0.39 1.85
CA PRO A 144 -4.28 0.16 2.25
C PRO A 144 -4.34 0.87 3.62
N VAL A 145 -3.25 0.78 4.39
CA VAL A 145 -3.02 1.65 5.55
C VAL A 145 -2.30 2.91 5.10
N LEU A 146 -2.81 4.10 5.42
CA LEU A 146 -2.27 5.34 4.81
C LEU A 146 -2.05 6.49 5.81
N GLN A 147 -2.49 6.37 7.07
CA GLN A 147 -2.21 7.39 8.08
C GLN A 147 -2.14 6.85 9.52
N VAL A 148 -1.33 7.52 10.34
CA VAL A 148 -1.18 7.28 11.80
C VAL A 148 -1.80 8.40 12.65
N LEU A 149 -2.36 9.43 12.04
CA LEU A 149 -2.77 10.65 12.73
C LEU A 149 -4.14 10.55 13.39
N ASP A 150 -5.05 9.73 12.87
CA ASP A 150 -6.44 9.62 13.32
C ASP A 150 -6.90 8.16 13.42
N PHE A 151 -6.97 7.65 14.65
CA PHE A 151 -7.54 6.35 15.00
C PHE A 151 -9.02 6.44 15.38
N ASN A 152 -9.68 7.56 15.11
CA ASN A 152 -11.09 7.81 15.40
C ASN A 152 -11.85 8.25 14.15
N THR A 153 -11.49 7.75 12.96
CA THR A 153 -12.40 7.83 11.81
C THR A 153 -13.62 6.92 12.05
N PRO A 154 -14.73 7.10 11.30
CA PRO A 154 -15.88 6.21 11.38
C PRO A 154 -15.56 4.72 11.29
N SER A 155 -14.70 4.27 10.37
CA SER A 155 -14.31 2.86 10.23
C SER A 155 -13.51 2.34 11.42
N TYR A 156 -12.60 3.15 11.98
CA TYR A 156 -11.84 2.77 13.17
C TYR A 156 -12.76 2.59 14.40
N GLN A 157 -13.86 3.34 14.50
CA GLN A 157 -14.86 3.13 15.56
C GLN A 157 -15.79 1.97 15.26
N GLN A 158 -16.34 1.89 14.04
CA GLN A 158 -17.30 0.87 13.63
C GLN A 158 -16.69 -0.54 13.71
N ASN A 159 -15.44 -0.69 13.28
CA ASN A 159 -14.77 -1.97 13.12
C ASN A 159 -13.73 -2.24 14.23
N MET A 160 -13.82 -1.54 15.37
CA MET A 160 -12.75 -1.53 16.39
C MET A 160 -12.34 -2.92 16.91
N ASP A 161 -13.29 -3.86 16.94
CA ASP A 161 -13.10 -5.22 17.47
C ASP A 161 -13.07 -6.32 16.37
N MET A 162 -12.92 -5.94 15.09
CA MET A 162 -12.90 -6.90 13.99
C MET A 162 -11.72 -7.89 14.14
N PRO A 163 -11.94 -9.23 14.12
CA PRO A 163 -10.92 -10.21 14.53
C PRO A 163 -9.58 -10.18 13.78
N ILE A 164 -9.58 -9.83 12.48
CA ILE A 164 -8.35 -9.85 11.68
C ILE A 164 -7.47 -8.63 11.94
N LEU A 165 -8.08 -7.45 12.07
CA LEU A 165 -7.36 -6.20 12.34
C LEU A 165 -8.15 -5.33 13.32
N PRO A 166 -8.10 -5.63 14.62
CA PRO A 166 -8.67 -4.76 15.63
C PRO A 166 -7.95 -3.41 15.67
N ARG A 167 -8.68 -2.36 16.04
CA ARG A 167 -8.13 -0.99 16.14
C ARG A 167 -6.91 -0.91 17.08
N PHE A 168 -6.93 -1.60 18.22
CA PHE A 168 -5.81 -1.60 19.16
C PHE A 168 -4.55 -2.27 18.58
N VAL A 169 -4.71 -3.27 17.73
CA VAL A 169 -3.60 -3.94 17.04
C VAL A 169 -2.98 -2.98 16.03
N MET A 170 -3.80 -2.23 15.30
CA MET A 170 -3.29 -1.22 14.36
C MET A 170 -2.47 -0.13 15.07
N ALA A 171 -2.89 0.33 16.25
CA ALA A 171 -2.09 1.27 17.05
C ALA A 171 -0.73 0.68 17.44
N LYS A 172 -0.69 -0.60 17.84
CA LYS A 172 0.57 -1.30 18.13
C LYS A 172 1.46 -1.45 16.89
N TYR A 173 0.89 -1.80 15.74
CA TYR A 173 1.65 -1.92 14.49
C TYR A 173 2.28 -0.59 14.08
N TRP A 174 1.55 0.52 14.18
CA TRP A 174 2.09 1.84 13.90
C TRP A 174 3.21 2.23 14.86
N LEU A 175 3.02 2.02 16.17
CA LEU A 175 4.08 2.29 17.16
C LEU A 175 5.32 1.43 16.90
N HIS A 176 5.15 0.13 16.66
CA HIS A 176 6.29 -0.74 16.33
C HIS A 176 6.96 -0.30 15.03
N TYR A 177 6.20 0.01 13.99
CA TYR A 177 6.74 0.45 12.70
C TYR A 177 7.60 1.71 12.83
N LEU A 178 7.15 2.68 13.65
CA LEU A 178 7.83 3.95 13.87
C LEU A 178 8.88 3.91 15.00
N ASN A 179 9.25 2.73 15.49
CA ASN A 179 10.17 2.54 16.63
C ASN A 179 9.71 3.25 17.92
N GLY A 180 8.39 3.35 18.10
CA GLY A 180 7.72 3.93 19.24
C GLY A 180 7.44 2.93 20.35
N SER A 181 7.40 3.42 21.59
CA SER A 181 7.06 2.59 22.75
C SER A 181 5.56 2.25 22.79
N TYR A 182 5.24 0.99 23.09
CA TYR A 182 3.86 0.54 23.34
C TYR A 182 3.20 1.21 24.55
N LYS A 183 3.95 1.93 25.40
CA LYS A 183 3.38 2.75 26.48
C LYS A 183 2.41 3.82 25.95
N TYR A 184 2.51 4.18 24.66
CA TYR A 184 1.68 5.18 24.00
C TYR A 184 0.46 4.63 23.28
N VAL A 185 0.14 3.32 23.38
CA VAL A 185 -1.03 2.76 22.69
C VAL A 185 -2.30 3.51 23.07
N ASP A 186 -2.56 3.75 24.35
CA ASP A 186 -3.77 4.45 24.79
C ASP A 186 -3.77 5.92 24.34
N THR A 187 -2.60 6.57 24.32
CA THR A 187 -2.41 7.92 23.80
C THR A 187 -2.77 8.01 22.32
N VAL A 188 -2.29 7.04 21.52
CA VAL A 188 -2.55 6.95 20.08
C VAL A 188 -4.02 6.63 19.81
N LEU A 189 -4.62 5.72 20.56
CA LEU A 189 -6.04 5.41 20.47
C LEU A 189 -6.90 6.62 20.81
N ALA A 190 -6.49 7.43 21.79
CA ALA A 190 -7.18 8.67 22.11
C ALA A 190 -7.01 9.75 21.02
N ASN A 191 -6.03 9.65 20.10
CA ASN A 191 -5.54 10.73 19.23
C ASN A 191 -4.83 11.88 19.98
N ASN A 192 -4.34 11.65 21.19
CA ASN A 192 -3.63 12.68 21.95
C ASN A 192 -2.25 13.01 21.36
N HIS A 193 -1.70 12.15 20.50
CA HIS A 193 -0.47 12.41 19.76
C HIS A 193 -0.65 13.42 18.61
N THR A 194 -1.89 13.74 18.22
CA THR A 194 -2.20 14.70 17.15
C THR A 194 -3.29 15.70 17.55
N SER A 195 -3.39 16.02 18.83
CA SER A 195 -4.34 16.99 19.39
C SER A 195 -4.18 18.41 18.80
N PHE A 196 -5.18 19.27 19.06
CA PHE A 196 -5.27 20.61 18.47
C PHE A 196 -4.22 21.62 18.99
N ASP A 197 -3.64 21.40 20.15
CA ASP A 197 -2.55 22.21 20.72
C ASP A 197 -1.18 21.91 20.08
N ILE A 198 -1.09 20.87 19.24
CA ILE A 198 0.11 20.54 18.46
C ILE A 198 0.00 21.19 17.07
N SER A 199 0.59 22.38 16.90
CA SER A 199 0.45 23.22 15.69
C SER A 199 0.78 22.49 14.38
N GLN A 200 1.79 21.63 14.36
CA GLN A 200 2.16 20.81 13.21
C GLN A 200 1.09 19.78 12.84
N ALA A 201 0.40 19.21 13.84
CA ALA A 201 -0.64 18.23 13.63
C ALA A 201 -1.90 18.85 13.00
N VAL A 202 -2.24 20.10 13.35
CA VAL A 202 -3.45 20.78 12.86
C VAL A 202 -3.49 20.81 11.33
N ALA A 203 -2.44 21.32 10.70
CA ALA A 203 -2.37 21.44 9.23
C ALA A 203 -2.40 20.07 8.52
N LEU A 204 -1.81 19.04 9.13
CA LEU A 204 -1.83 17.67 8.59
C LEU A 204 -3.20 17.00 8.80
N ARG A 205 -3.87 17.26 9.92
CA ARG A 205 -5.21 16.74 10.22
C ARG A 205 -6.30 17.35 9.36
N GLU A 206 -6.15 18.60 8.93
CA GLU A 206 -7.06 19.21 7.93
C GLU A 206 -7.11 18.39 6.64
N ARG A 207 -5.99 17.76 6.26
CA ARG A 207 -5.91 16.87 5.09
C ARG A 207 -6.64 15.54 5.30
N LEU A 208 -6.92 15.20 6.54
CA LEU A 208 -7.60 13.98 6.99
C LEU A 208 -9.02 14.25 7.48
N ASN A 209 -9.61 15.40 7.10
CA ASN A 209 -10.96 15.74 7.52
C ASN A 209 -11.98 14.78 6.89
N TRP A 210 -12.20 13.64 7.54
CA TRP A 210 -13.07 12.58 7.06
C TRP A 210 -14.52 13.05 6.91
N SER A 211 -14.95 14.10 7.61
CA SER A 211 -16.32 14.62 7.50
C SER A 211 -16.61 15.22 6.11
N SER A 212 -15.58 15.74 5.42
CA SER A 212 -15.68 16.22 4.04
C SER A 212 -15.24 15.19 3.00
N LEU A 213 -14.36 14.26 3.38
CA LEU A 213 -13.80 13.26 2.46
C LEU A 213 -14.66 11.99 2.33
N LEU A 214 -15.48 11.66 3.33
CA LEU A 214 -16.32 10.47 3.33
C LEU A 214 -17.78 10.80 2.96
N PRO A 215 -18.48 9.91 2.23
CA PRO A 215 -19.92 10.02 2.01
C PRO A 215 -20.71 10.10 3.31
N SER A 216 -21.80 10.88 3.32
CA SER A 216 -22.63 11.10 4.52
C SER A 216 -23.22 9.80 5.10
N GLY A 217 -23.46 8.78 4.26
CA GLY A 217 -23.99 7.49 4.68
C GLY A 217 -23.11 6.75 5.70
N ILE A 218 -21.79 6.96 5.65
CA ILE A 218 -20.79 6.30 6.51
C ILE A 218 -20.77 6.91 7.93
N GLN A 219 -21.27 8.14 8.10
CA GLN A 219 -21.11 8.92 9.33
C GLN A 219 -22.20 8.64 10.38
N LYS A 220 -23.24 7.85 10.06
CA LYS A 220 -24.50 7.76 10.84
C LYS A 220 -24.34 7.31 12.30
N HIS A 221 -23.34 6.49 12.61
CA HIS A 221 -23.12 5.95 13.96
C HIS A 221 -21.82 6.45 14.60
N TYR A 222 -21.22 7.48 14.00
CA TYR A 222 -19.99 8.07 14.49
C TYR A 222 -20.20 8.80 15.82
N LYS A 223 -19.27 8.60 16.75
CA LYS A 223 -19.22 9.36 18.01
C LYS A 223 -18.05 10.34 17.96
N PRO A 224 -18.30 11.66 17.99
CA PRO A 224 -17.23 12.65 18.01
C PRO A 224 -16.27 12.45 19.18
N VAL A 225 -14.98 12.50 18.87
CA VAL A 225 -13.90 12.48 19.86
C VAL A 225 -13.20 13.84 19.80
N VAL A 226 -13.27 14.59 20.89
CA VAL A 226 -12.62 15.90 21.02
C VAL A 226 -11.42 15.75 21.94
N GLN A 227 -10.22 16.10 21.44
CA GLN A 227 -8.99 16.05 22.23
C GLN A 227 -8.38 17.45 22.37
N PRO A 228 -8.65 18.15 23.48
CA PRO A 228 -8.20 19.52 23.67
C PRO A 228 -6.72 19.62 24.05
N MET A 229 -6.14 18.59 24.65
CA MET A 229 -4.73 18.58 25.09
C MET A 229 -3.99 17.35 24.59
N GLY A 230 -2.78 17.58 24.13
CA GLY A 230 -1.91 16.55 23.57
C GLY A 230 -1.01 15.87 24.57
N THR A 231 -0.19 14.97 24.04
CA THR A 231 0.95 14.38 24.73
C THR A 231 2.20 14.68 23.91
N PRO A 232 2.83 15.84 24.10
CA PRO A 232 3.98 16.30 23.30
C PRO A 232 5.14 15.31 23.28
N GLU A 233 5.29 14.50 24.32
CA GLU A 233 6.33 13.47 24.46
C GLU A 233 6.26 12.45 23.32
N VAL A 234 5.06 12.13 22.82
CA VAL A 234 4.91 11.17 21.70
C VAL A 234 5.58 11.71 20.44
N ILE A 235 5.42 12.99 20.14
CA ILE A 235 6.02 13.62 18.95
C ILE A 235 7.53 13.77 19.11
N GLN A 236 8.01 14.01 20.33
CA GLN A 236 9.45 14.06 20.62
C GLN A 236 10.12 12.69 20.45
N GLU A 237 9.48 11.62 20.95
CA GLU A 237 10.00 10.26 20.82
C GLU A 237 9.80 9.69 19.40
N ILE A 238 8.74 10.10 18.70
CA ILE A 238 8.33 9.53 17.40
C ILE A 238 8.04 10.65 16.38
N PRO A 239 9.05 11.45 15.97
CA PRO A 239 8.84 12.54 15.02
C PRO A 239 8.36 12.05 13.65
N ALA A 240 8.59 10.78 13.32
CA ALA A 240 8.15 10.13 12.09
C ALA A 240 6.61 10.05 11.95
N ILE A 241 5.83 10.35 13.00
CA ILE A 241 4.36 10.48 12.92
C ILE A 241 3.92 11.50 11.86
N PHE A 242 4.72 12.54 11.63
CA PHE A 242 4.44 13.58 10.62
C PHE A 242 5.19 13.35 9.30
N ASP A 243 5.90 12.22 9.16
CA ASP A 243 6.58 11.90 7.91
C ASP A 243 5.58 11.39 6.88
N VAL A 244 5.45 12.10 5.76
CA VAL A 244 4.58 11.72 4.64
C VAL A 244 4.94 10.35 4.06
N ARG A 245 6.20 9.89 4.20
CA ARG A 245 6.62 8.54 3.76
C ARG A 245 6.03 7.44 4.64
N ALA A 246 5.71 7.75 5.89
CA ALA A 246 4.98 6.86 6.78
C ALA A 246 3.47 6.98 6.54
N SER A 247 2.94 8.21 6.47
CA SER A 247 1.50 8.49 6.29
C SER A 247 1.20 9.15 4.95
N PRO A 248 1.25 8.42 3.82
CA PRO A 248 1.12 9.02 2.47
C PRO A 248 -0.22 9.71 2.21
N LEU A 249 -1.26 9.48 3.03
CA LEU A 249 -2.54 10.19 2.91
C LEU A 249 -2.41 11.71 3.15
N ILE A 250 -1.43 12.14 3.96
CA ILE A 250 -1.22 13.56 4.30
C ILE A 250 -0.45 14.33 3.21
N ALA A 251 -0.13 13.70 2.08
CA ALA A 251 0.62 14.33 1.00
C ALA A 251 -0.09 15.59 0.47
N GLU A 252 0.74 16.55 0.03
CA GLU A 252 0.30 17.79 -0.61
C GLU A 252 -0.52 17.51 -1.88
N LYS A 253 -1.50 18.35 -2.17
CA LYS A 253 -2.35 18.24 -3.37
C LYS A 253 -1.50 18.23 -4.64
N GLU A 254 -0.41 18.98 -4.66
CA GLU A 254 0.54 19.14 -5.76
C GLU A 254 1.23 17.82 -6.09
N SER A 255 1.60 17.04 -5.06
CA SER A 255 2.12 15.69 -5.24
C SER A 255 1.03 14.73 -5.70
N LEU A 256 -0.20 14.86 -5.16
CA LEU A 256 -1.31 14.00 -5.52
C LEU A 256 -1.73 14.14 -6.99
N LYS A 257 -1.68 15.36 -7.56
CA LYS A 257 -1.95 15.63 -8.99
C LYS A 257 -1.09 14.80 -9.94
N LEU A 258 0.09 14.36 -9.49
CA LEU A 258 1.08 13.63 -10.27
C LEU A 258 1.02 12.10 -10.03
N MET A 259 0.11 11.64 -9.18
CA MET A 259 -0.06 10.21 -8.93
C MET A 259 -0.64 9.51 -10.17
N PRO A 260 -0.28 8.24 -10.42
CA PRO A 260 -0.76 7.49 -11.55
C PRO A 260 -2.24 7.14 -11.39
N LYS A 261 -2.87 6.68 -12.49
CA LYS A 261 -4.22 6.10 -12.45
C LYS A 261 -4.27 5.04 -11.36
N THR A 262 -5.23 5.17 -10.45
CA THR A 262 -5.21 4.42 -9.20
C THR A 262 -6.43 3.51 -9.08
N TYR A 263 -6.20 2.26 -8.70
CA TYR A 263 -7.22 1.34 -8.21
C TYR A 263 -7.17 1.27 -6.69
N ILE A 264 -8.31 1.41 -6.03
CA ILE A 264 -8.43 1.27 -4.58
C ILE A 264 -9.53 0.27 -4.25
N LEU A 265 -9.13 -0.83 -3.61
CA LEU A 265 -10.04 -1.81 -3.05
C LEU A 265 -10.21 -1.53 -1.56
N THR A 266 -11.45 -1.44 -1.08
CA THR A 266 -11.78 -1.31 0.34
C THR A 266 -12.77 -2.39 0.79
N CYS A 267 -12.78 -2.65 2.09
CA CYS A 267 -13.64 -3.65 2.71
C CYS A 267 -14.50 -2.98 3.78
N GLU A 268 -15.78 -3.38 3.90
CA GLU A 268 -16.69 -2.78 4.88
C GLU A 268 -16.26 -3.07 6.32
N PHE A 269 -15.86 -4.32 6.59
CA PHE A 269 -15.44 -4.76 7.92
C PHE A 269 -13.93 -4.62 8.11
N ASP A 270 -13.42 -3.40 7.95
CA ASP A 270 -12.01 -3.05 8.08
C ASP A 270 -11.86 -1.67 8.75
N VAL A 271 -10.98 -1.56 9.75
CA VAL A 271 -10.65 -0.28 10.39
C VAL A 271 -10.00 0.70 9.40
N LEU A 272 -9.33 0.19 8.35
CA LEU A 272 -8.66 0.97 7.31
C LEU A 272 -9.56 1.35 6.14
N ARG A 273 -10.86 1.01 6.17
CA ARG A 273 -11.80 1.38 5.10
C ARG A 273 -11.70 2.86 4.77
N ASP A 274 -11.77 3.72 5.79
CA ASP A 274 -11.81 5.15 5.59
C ASP A 274 -10.47 5.72 5.12
N ASP A 275 -9.32 5.11 5.44
CA ASP A 275 -8.01 5.50 4.88
C ASP A 275 -8.05 5.42 3.34
N GLY A 276 -8.52 4.29 2.80
CA GLY A 276 -8.66 4.09 1.36
C GLY A 276 -9.69 5.03 0.72
N LEU A 277 -10.85 5.23 1.35
CA LEU A 277 -11.90 6.12 0.82
C LEU A 277 -11.46 7.59 0.83
N MET A 278 -10.81 8.05 1.90
CA MET A 278 -10.25 9.40 1.98
C MET A 278 -9.18 9.63 0.92
N TYR A 279 -8.30 8.64 0.70
CA TYR A 279 -7.27 8.75 -0.32
C TYR A 279 -7.86 8.82 -1.72
N ALA A 280 -8.85 7.96 -2.01
CA ALA A 280 -9.58 7.99 -3.28
C ALA A 280 -10.15 9.39 -3.55
N LYS A 281 -10.84 9.96 -2.57
CA LYS A 281 -11.44 11.29 -2.69
C LYS A 281 -10.40 12.38 -2.91
N ARG A 282 -9.28 12.35 -2.17
CA ARG A 282 -8.19 13.32 -2.35
C ARG A 282 -7.52 13.23 -3.72
N LEU A 283 -7.37 12.02 -4.27
CA LEU A 283 -6.86 11.79 -5.63
C LEU A 283 -7.85 12.32 -6.69
N GLU A 284 -9.13 12.01 -6.56
CA GLU A 284 -10.21 12.53 -7.42
C GLU A 284 -10.24 14.07 -7.41
N ASP A 285 -10.15 14.70 -6.23
CA ASP A 285 -10.10 16.16 -6.07
C ASP A 285 -8.81 16.81 -6.61
N ALA A 286 -7.77 16.00 -6.82
CA ALA A 286 -6.54 16.38 -7.50
C ALA A 286 -6.58 16.12 -9.01
N GLY A 287 -7.66 15.52 -9.54
CA GLY A 287 -7.84 15.23 -10.96
C GLY A 287 -7.25 13.89 -11.41
N VAL A 288 -6.87 13.00 -10.48
CA VAL A 288 -6.38 11.67 -10.81
C VAL A 288 -7.55 10.73 -11.10
N GLU A 289 -7.43 9.90 -12.12
CA GLU A 289 -8.41 8.86 -12.41
C GLU A 289 -8.33 7.75 -11.34
N VAL A 290 -9.44 7.52 -10.63
CA VAL A 290 -9.54 6.51 -9.58
C VAL A 290 -10.65 5.52 -9.89
N THR A 291 -10.32 4.22 -9.84
CA THR A 291 -11.32 3.14 -9.79
C THR A 291 -11.45 2.67 -8.35
N ARG A 292 -12.68 2.59 -7.84
CA ARG A 292 -12.99 2.24 -6.46
C ARG A 292 -13.82 0.97 -6.43
N ASP A 293 -13.28 -0.06 -5.81
CA ASP A 293 -14.00 -1.32 -5.56
C ASP A 293 -14.22 -1.45 -4.05
N HIS A 294 -15.49 -1.42 -3.63
CA HIS A 294 -15.87 -1.59 -2.24
C HIS A 294 -16.60 -2.93 -2.05
N PHE A 295 -16.11 -3.74 -1.11
CA PHE A 295 -16.67 -5.04 -0.80
C PHE A 295 -17.44 -5.00 0.52
N GLU A 296 -18.77 -5.03 0.42
CA GLU A 296 -19.71 -4.92 1.57
C GLU A 296 -19.62 -6.11 2.54
N ASP A 297 -19.21 -7.28 2.07
CA ASP A 297 -18.93 -8.49 2.87
C ASP A 297 -17.42 -8.71 3.09
N GLY A 298 -16.60 -7.74 2.68
CA GLY A 298 -15.14 -7.81 2.78
C GLY A 298 -14.64 -7.48 4.18
N PHE A 299 -13.52 -8.07 4.54
CA PHE A 299 -12.78 -7.81 5.77
C PHE A 299 -11.29 -7.65 5.44
N HIS A 300 -10.52 -7.05 6.36
CA HIS A 300 -9.10 -6.82 6.15
C HIS A 300 -8.35 -8.11 5.78
N GLY A 301 -7.50 -8.06 4.74
CA GLY A 301 -6.73 -9.23 4.31
C GLY A 301 -7.51 -10.32 3.57
N CYS A 302 -8.81 -10.13 3.29
CA CYS A 302 -9.67 -11.14 2.66
C CYS A 302 -9.10 -11.73 1.36
N MET A 303 -8.40 -10.94 0.54
CA MET A 303 -7.78 -11.38 -0.73
C MET A 303 -6.75 -12.49 -0.54
N ILE A 304 -6.03 -12.51 0.58
CA ILE A 304 -5.04 -13.54 0.90
C ILE A 304 -5.72 -14.86 1.30
N PHE A 305 -6.97 -14.82 1.73
CA PHE A 305 -7.79 -16.00 2.05
C PHE A 305 -8.59 -16.55 0.85
N ALA A 306 -8.13 -16.27 -0.37
CA ALA A 306 -8.64 -16.85 -1.62
C ALA A 306 -8.11 -18.27 -1.90
N THR A 307 -7.25 -18.80 -1.02
CA THR A 307 -6.50 -20.05 -1.22
C THR A 307 -6.42 -20.87 0.06
N TRP A 308 -6.44 -22.20 -0.08
CA TRP A 308 -6.32 -23.18 1.00
C TRP A 308 -5.26 -22.77 2.06
N PRO A 309 -5.51 -22.95 3.38
CA PRO A 309 -6.57 -23.75 4.00
C PRO A 309 -7.92 -23.03 4.16
N LEU A 310 -7.99 -21.74 3.82
CA LEU A 310 -9.23 -20.96 3.88
C LEU A 310 -9.72 -20.67 2.46
N TYR A 311 -11.04 -20.58 2.25
CA TYR A 311 -11.59 -20.21 0.96
C TYR A 311 -12.81 -19.32 1.16
N PHE A 312 -12.56 -18.02 1.25
CA PHE A 312 -13.62 -17.04 1.29
C PHE A 312 -13.95 -16.58 -0.13
N SER A 313 -15.23 -16.63 -0.50
CA SER A 313 -15.70 -16.15 -1.81
C SER A 313 -15.32 -14.69 -2.04
N VAL A 314 -15.37 -13.85 -1.00
CA VAL A 314 -14.90 -12.46 -1.07
C VAL A 314 -13.40 -12.36 -1.34
N GLY A 315 -12.58 -13.29 -0.85
CA GLY A 315 -11.16 -13.36 -1.19
C GLY A 315 -10.92 -13.65 -2.68
N ALA A 316 -11.67 -14.58 -3.25
CA ALA A 316 -11.59 -14.86 -4.69
C ALA A 316 -12.06 -13.67 -5.53
N ARG A 317 -13.22 -13.06 -5.20
CA ARG A 317 -13.76 -11.90 -5.93
C ARG A 317 -12.83 -10.69 -5.87
N THR A 318 -12.26 -10.38 -4.70
CA THR A 318 -11.31 -9.26 -4.55
C THR A 318 -10.06 -9.47 -5.40
N ARG A 319 -9.48 -10.68 -5.41
CA ARG A 319 -8.37 -11.06 -6.29
C ARG A 319 -8.74 -10.94 -7.77
N ASP A 320 -9.89 -11.49 -8.17
CA ASP A 320 -10.27 -11.60 -9.57
C ASP A 320 -10.61 -10.21 -10.16
N ASN A 321 -11.32 -9.35 -9.41
CA ASN A 321 -11.54 -7.96 -9.80
C ASN A 321 -10.22 -7.19 -9.92
N TYR A 322 -9.31 -7.40 -8.97
CA TYR A 322 -8.00 -6.77 -8.99
C TYR A 322 -7.19 -7.15 -10.24
N ILE A 323 -7.11 -8.44 -10.55
CA ILE A 323 -6.43 -8.96 -11.75
C ILE A 323 -7.09 -8.42 -13.02
N LYS A 324 -8.43 -8.46 -13.08
CA LYS A 324 -9.18 -7.93 -14.23
C LYS A 324 -8.89 -6.45 -14.47
N TRP A 325 -8.92 -5.63 -13.42
CA TRP A 325 -8.64 -4.20 -13.56
C TRP A 325 -7.23 -3.96 -14.06
N LEU A 326 -6.23 -4.70 -13.56
CA LEU A 326 -4.87 -4.59 -14.09
C LEU A 326 -4.79 -5.01 -15.56
N ASP A 327 -5.45 -6.09 -15.96
CA ASP A 327 -5.42 -6.57 -17.35
C ASP A 327 -6.01 -5.53 -18.33
N GLU A 328 -7.09 -4.87 -17.93
CA GLU A 328 -7.77 -3.86 -18.74
C GLU A 328 -6.99 -2.53 -18.84
N ASN A 329 -6.14 -2.24 -17.86
CA ASN A 329 -5.50 -0.92 -17.73
C ASN A 329 -3.99 -0.92 -17.97
N LEU A 330 -3.30 -2.05 -17.86
CA LEU A 330 -1.82 -2.13 -17.93
C LEU A 330 -1.33 -2.26 -19.36
#